data_AF-A0A1G2CFN0-F1
#
_entry.id   AF-A0A1G2CFN0-F1
#
_cell.length_a   1.000
_cell.length_b   1.000
_cell.length_c   1.000
_cell.angle_alpha   90.00
_cell.angle_beta   90.00
_cell.angle_gamma   90.00
#
_symmetry.space_group_name_H-M   'P 1'
#
loop_
_entity.id
_entity.type
_entity.pdbx_description
1 polymer ?
#
loop_
_entity_poly.entity_id
_entity_poly.type
_entity_poly.pdbx_seq_one_letter_code
_entity_poly.pdbx_strand_id
1 'polypeptide(L)'
;MEPDNHGNNAEAPSGAGPFVGAAIIILLLAFGAYYFWSSKSGMVNENPPPLILGNDPAEDVSSDAAAGLPPQGNSDSPEAIESDLQVIDLNQFDAQIDVSLDEFEQNAQ
;
A
#
# COMPACT_ATOMS: atom_id res chain seq x y z
N MET A 1 -57.31 37.60 -44.72
CA MET A 1 -56.79 36.26 -45.03
C MET A 1 -55.48 36.16 -44.27
N GLU A 2 -55.58 35.80 -42.99
CA GLU A 2 -54.44 35.64 -42.09
C GLU A 2 -53.77 34.29 -42.41
N PRO A 3 -52.44 34.20 -42.46
CA PRO A 3 -51.73 32.92 -42.59
C PRO A 3 -51.62 32.23 -41.21
N ASP A 4 -52.23 31.06 -41.08
CA ASP A 4 -52.08 30.22 -39.89
C ASP A 4 -50.70 29.56 -39.87
N ASN A 5 -49.81 30.16 -39.07
CA ASN A 5 -48.50 29.65 -38.68
C ASN A 5 -48.67 28.44 -37.76
N HIS A 6 -48.61 27.23 -38.31
CA HIS A 6 -48.55 26.01 -37.52
C HIS A 6 -47.11 25.56 -37.29
N GLY A 7 -46.61 25.97 -36.12
CA GLY A 7 -45.97 25.04 -35.20
C GLY A 7 -44.62 24.47 -35.64
N ASN A 8 -43.57 25.25 -35.39
CA ASN A 8 -42.24 24.69 -35.18
C ASN A 8 -42.33 23.73 -33.98
N ASN A 9 -42.42 22.42 -34.24
CA ASN A 9 -42.19 21.41 -33.21
C ASN A 9 -40.70 21.44 -32.86
N ALA A 10 -40.33 22.36 -31.96
CA ALA A 10 -39.03 22.36 -31.34
C ALA A 10 -38.96 21.13 -30.41
N GLU A 11 -38.44 20.02 -30.93
CA GLU A 11 -38.02 18.89 -30.12
C GLU A 11 -37.02 19.42 -29.07
N ALA A 12 -37.38 19.28 -27.79
CA ALA A 12 -36.49 19.65 -26.71
C ALA A 12 -35.21 18.81 -26.81
N PRO A 13 -34.00 19.41 -26.78
CA PRO A 13 -32.77 18.63 -26.78
C PRO A 13 -32.74 17.79 -25.51
N SER A 14 -32.96 16.48 -25.66
CA SER A 14 -32.95 15.56 -24.54
C SER A 14 -31.54 15.56 -23.94
N GLY A 15 -31.46 15.86 -22.63
CA GLY A 15 -30.22 16.02 -21.90
C GLY A 15 -29.47 14.69 -21.75
N ALA A 16 -28.80 14.24 -22.82
CA ALA A 16 -28.01 13.01 -22.83
C ALA A 16 -26.58 13.20 -22.29
N GLY A 17 -26.12 14.45 -22.15
CA GLY A 17 -24.76 14.77 -21.69
C GLY A 17 -24.34 14.09 -20.37
N PRO A 18 -25.17 14.13 -19.31
CA PRO A 18 -24.85 13.47 -18.04
C PRO A 18 -24.75 11.94 -18.15
N PHE A 19 -25.58 11.33 -18.98
CA PHE A 19 -25.57 9.88 -19.20
C PHE A 19 -24.31 9.43 -19.95
N VAL A 20 -23.91 10.19 -20.97
CA VAL A 20 -22.66 9.93 -21.70
C VAL A 20 -21.45 10.11 -20.78
N GLY A 21 -21.44 11.15 -19.93
CA GLY A 21 -20.39 11.35 -18.93
C GLY A 21 -20.29 10.21 -17.93
N ALA A 22 -21.42 9.75 -17.38
CA ALA A 22 -21.45 8.62 -16.46
C ALA A 22 -20.93 7.32 -17.11
N ALA A 23 -21.31 7.06 -18.37
CA ALA A 23 -20.85 5.88 -19.10
C ALA A 23 -19.31 5.85 -19.25
N ILE A 24 -18.68 6.99 -19.54
CA ILE A 24 -17.22 7.11 -19.67
C ILE A 24 -16.53 6.84 -18.33
N ILE A 25 -17.04 7.44 -17.24
CA ILE A 25 -16.48 7.24 -15.90
C ILE A 25 -16.58 5.76 -15.48
N ILE A 26 -17.73 5.13 -15.69
CA ILE A 26 -17.92 3.70 -15.38
C ILE A 26 -16.94 2.82 -16.17
N LEU A 27 -16.73 3.11 -17.46
CA LEU A 27 -15.73 2.40 -18.28
C LEU A 27 -14.32 2.56 -17.70
N LEU A 28 -13.91 3.78 -17.35
CA LEU A 28 -12.58 4.03 -16.77
C LEU A 28 -12.39 3.29 -15.44
N LEU A 29 -13.40 3.29 -14.56
CA LEU A 29 -13.33 2.54 -13.30
C LEU A 29 -13.27 1.03 -13.53
N ALA A 30 -14.07 0.50 -14.47
CA ALA A 30 -14.07 -0.92 -14.79
C ALA A 30 -12.72 -1.37 -15.35
N PHE A 31 -12.14 -0.62 -16.30
CA PHE A 31 -10.81 -0.88 -16.85
C PHE A 31 -9.71 -0.71 -15.80
N GLY A 32 -9.78 0.31 -14.95
CA GLY A 32 -8.80 0.54 -13.88
C GLY A 32 -8.82 -0.58 -12.83
N ALA A 33 -10.00 -0.98 -12.38
CA ALA A 33 -10.17 -2.09 -11.44
C ALA A 33 -9.72 -3.42 -12.04
N TYR A 34 -10.06 -3.67 -13.31
CA TYR A 34 -9.61 -4.86 -14.03
C TYR A 34 -8.09 -4.88 -14.20
N TYR A 35 -7.48 -3.76 -14.58
CA TYR A 35 -6.02 -3.63 -14.72
C TYR A 35 -5.29 -3.88 -13.40
N PHE A 36 -5.77 -3.29 -12.31
CA PHE A 36 -5.20 -3.48 -10.97
C PHE A 36 -5.30 -4.94 -10.49
N TRP A 37 -6.41 -5.61 -10.75
CA TRP A 37 -6.60 -7.01 -10.36
C TRP A 37 -5.83 -7.98 -11.26
N SER A 38 -5.73 -7.67 -12.55
CA SER A 38 -4.95 -8.42 -13.54
C SER A 38 -3.45 -8.33 -13.27
N SER A 39 -2.92 -7.14 -12.98
CA SER A 39 -1.50 -6.97 -12.63
C SER A 39 -1.12 -7.70 -11.35
N LYS A 40 -2.03 -7.79 -10.37
CA LYS A 40 -1.83 -8.60 -9.15
C LYS A 40 -1.75 -10.11 -9.42
N SER A 41 -2.38 -10.59 -10.49
CA SER A 41 -2.39 -12.02 -10.83
C SER A 41 -1.19 -12.45 -11.69
N GLY A 42 -0.45 -11.50 -12.28
CA GLY A 42 0.74 -11.74 -13.10
C GLY A 42 2.08 -11.48 -12.39
N MET A 43 2.10 -11.03 -11.13
CA MET A 43 3.33 -10.86 -10.34
C MET A 43 3.90 -12.17 -9.79
N VAL A 44 3.73 -13.28 -10.53
CA VAL A 44 4.45 -14.53 -10.28
C VAL A 44 5.52 -14.63 -11.36
N ASN A 45 6.74 -14.21 -11.00
CA ASN A 45 8.00 -14.41 -11.74
C ASN A 45 8.14 -13.75 -13.10
N GLU A 46 8.97 -12.72 -13.21
CA GLU A 46 9.79 -12.63 -14.45
C GLU A 46 11.14 -11.93 -14.32
N ASN A 47 11.37 -11.04 -13.36
CA ASN A 47 12.73 -10.66 -12.96
C ASN A 47 12.69 -9.78 -11.70
N PRO A 48 12.71 -10.33 -10.47
CA PRO A 48 12.97 -9.47 -9.32
C PRO A 48 14.33 -8.78 -9.55
N PRO A 49 14.47 -7.46 -9.35
CA PRO A 49 15.78 -6.84 -9.33
C PRO A 49 16.67 -7.65 -8.39
N PRO A 50 17.95 -7.88 -8.72
CA PRO A 50 18.82 -8.67 -7.86
C PRO A 50 18.81 -8.00 -6.50
N LEU A 51 18.09 -8.63 -5.57
CA LEU A 51 18.17 -8.28 -4.17
C LEU A 51 19.63 -8.57 -3.83
N ILE A 52 20.38 -7.54 -3.43
CA ILE A 52 21.60 -7.75 -2.67
C ILE A 52 21.13 -8.33 -1.33
N LEU A 53 20.76 -9.61 -1.35
CA LEU A 53 20.70 -10.46 -0.18
C LEU A 53 22.16 -10.64 0.19
N GLY A 54 22.59 -9.88 1.20
CA GLY A 54 23.65 -10.36 2.07
C GLY A 54 23.34 -11.82 2.38
N ASN A 55 24.32 -12.67 2.13
CA ASN A 55 24.23 -14.11 2.20
C ASN A 55 23.80 -14.56 3.61
N ASP A 56 22.51 -14.76 3.85
CA ASP A 56 22.04 -15.52 5.00
C ASP A 56 20.85 -16.42 4.60
N PRO A 57 20.86 -17.69 5.04
CA PRO A 57 19.92 -18.70 4.60
C PRO A 57 18.53 -18.41 5.14
N ALA A 58 17.52 -18.85 4.38
CA ALA A 58 16.12 -18.80 4.73
C ALA A 58 15.84 -19.44 6.11
N GLU A 59 15.75 -18.60 7.13
CA GLU A 59 15.04 -18.88 8.36
C GLU A 59 13.96 -17.81 8.47
N ASP A 60 12.72 -18.27 8.61
CA ASP A 60 11.51 -17.51 8.87
C ASP A 60 11.59 -16.88 10.27
N VAL A 61 12.57 -16.00 10.47
CA VAL A 61 12.59 -15.07 11.59
C VAL A 61 11.68 -13.93 11.17
N SER A 62 10.52 -13.84 11.84
CA SER A 62 9.68 -12.63 11.88
C SER A 62 10.56 -11.41 11.68
N SER A 63 10.21 -10.54 10.72
CA SER A 63 11.02 -9.37 10.33
C SER A 63 11.49 -8.53 11.52
N ASP A 64 10.74 -8.59 12.61
CA ASP A 64 11.03 -7.95 13.88
C ASP A 64 12.24 -8.58 14.59
N ALA A 65 12.34 -9.90 14.63
CA ALA A 65 13.49 -10.60 15.20
C ALA A 65 14.78 -10.37 14.40
N ALA A 66 14.68 -10.27 13.08
CA ALA A 66 15.81 -9.91 12.21
C ALA A 66 16.24 -8.44 12.38
N ALA A 67 15.31 -7.56 12.79
CA ALA A 67 15.57 -6.15 13.11
C ALA A 67 15.93 -5.90 14.59
N GLY A 68 16.08 -6.95 15.40
CA GLY A 68 16.34 -6.83 16.84
C GLY A 68 15.18 -6.22 17.63
N LEU A 69 13.99 -6.17 17.03
CA LEU A 69 12.77 -5.71 17.69
C LEU A 69 12.15 -6.86 18.49
N PRO A 70 11.59 -6.58 19.67
CA PRO A 70 10.84 -7.58 20.41
C PRO A 70 9.61 -8.03 19.60
N PRO A 71 9.13 -9.27 19.77
CA PRO A 71 7.94 -9.75 19.08
C PRO A 71 6.76 -8.83 19.33
N GLN A 72 6.20 -8.24 18.28
CA GLN A 72 5.02 -7.37 18.39
C GLN A 72 3.73 -8.21 18.42
N GLY A 73 2.74 -7.77 19.21
CA GLY A 73 1.43 -8.38 19.24
C GLY A 73 0.64 -8.15 17.94
N ASN A 74 -0.33 -9.03 17.64
CA ASN A 74 -1.24 -8.86 16.49
C ASN A 74 -2.47 -7.98 16.80
N SER A 75 -2.41 -7.15 17.86
CA SER A 75 -3.57 -6.41 18.37
C SER A 75 -3.23 -4.94 18.62
N ASP A 76 -4.00 -4.04 18.00
CA ASP A 76 -3.92 -2.59 18.21
C ASP A 76 -4.82 -2.11 19.38
N SER A 77 -5.19 -3.01 20.30
CA SER A 77 -5.93 -2.60 21.50
C SER A 77 -5.02 -1.83 22.46
N PRO A 78 -5.54 -0.83 23.21
CA PRO A 78 -4.75 -0.09 24.19
C PRO A 78 -4.03 -1.01 25.19
N GLU A 79 -4.69 -2.08 25.61
CA GLU A 79 -4.15 -3.06 26.55
C GLU A 79 -3.00 -3.89 25.96
N ALA A 80 -3.07 -4.21 24.66
CA ALA A 80 -2.01 -4.93 23.95
C ALA A 80 -0.77 -4.05 23.77
N ILE A 81 -0.96 -2.77 23.42
CA ILE A 81 0.15 -1.81 23.29
C ILE A 81 0.85 -1.60 24.64
N GLU A 82 0.10 -1.48 25.73
CA GLU A 82 0.69 -1.35 27.08
C GLU A 82 1.50 -2.59 27.47
N SER A 83 1.01 -3.79 27.15
CA SER A 83 1.74 -5.03 27.34
C SER A 83 3.05 -5.06 26.54
N ASP A 84 3.01 -4.67 25.27
CA ASP A 84 4.19 -4.67 24.40
C ASP A 84 5.25 -3.67 24.90
N LEU A 85 4.83 -2.49 25.36
CA LEU A 85 5.73 -1.48 25.94
C LEU A 85 6.40 -1.96 27.24
N GLN A 86 5.72 -2.77 28.05
CA GLN A 86 6.28 -3.34 29.28
C GLN A 86 7.35 -4.42 29.01
N VAL A 87 7.33 -5.01 27.81
CA VAL A 87 8.27 -6.06 27.39
C VAL A 87 9.55 -5.46 26.79
N ILE A 88 9.60 -4.14 26.55
CA ILE A 88 10.82 -3.47 26.05
C ILE A 88 11.94 -3.58 27.10
N ASP A 89 13.01 -4.31 26.76
CA ASP A 89 14.21 -4.42 27.59
C ASP A 89 15.20 -3.30 27.26
N LEU A 90 15.13 -2.21 28.04
CA LEU A 90 16.04 -1.07 27.91
C LEU A 90 17.49 -1.42 28.26
N ASN A 91 17.74 -2.45 29.07
CA ASN A 91 19.10 -2.85 29.39
C ASN A 91 19.75 -3.55 28.20
N GLN A 92 18.97 -4.36 27.47
CA GLN A 92 19.43 -4.97 26.23
C GLN A 92 19.65 -3.92 25.13
N PHE A 93 18.80 -2.88 25.08
CA PHE A 93 18.99 -1.75 24.17
C PHE A 93 20.29 -1.00 24.44
N ASP A 94 20.58 -0.65 25.70
CA ASP A 94 21.83 0.01 26.08
C ASP A 94 23.06 -0.84 25.74
N ALA A 95 23.02 -2.15 26.04
CA ALA A 95 24.10 -3.07 25.72
C ALA A 95 24.36 -3.20 24.21
N GLN A 96 23.32 -3.13 23.37
CA GLN A 96 23.46 -3.16 21.91
C GLN A 96 24.10 -1.88 21.37
N ILE A 97 23.78 -0.71 21.95
CA ILE A 97 24.37 0.57 21.55
C ILE A 97 25.86 0.57 21.86
N ASP A 98 26.26 0.14 23.05
CA ASP A 98 27.66 0.10 23.47
C ASP A 98 28.49 -0.79 22.54
N VAL A 99 27.99 -2.01 22.23
CA VAL A 99 28.65 -2.93 21.30
C VAL A 99 28.76 -2.32 19.88
N SER A 100 27.68 -1.69 19.40
CA SER A 100 27.67 -1.07 18.06
C SER A 100 28.65 0.10 17.95
N LEU A 101 28.80 0.87 19.03
CA LEU A 101 29.74 1.99 19.10
C LEU A 101 31.19 1.50 19.10
N ASP A 102 31.48 0.47 19.90
CA ASP A 102 32.80 -0.17 19.96
C ASP A 102 33.21 -0.79 18.61
N GLU A 103 32.27 -1.40 17.89
CA GLU A 103 32.48 -1.94 16.54
C GLU A 103 32.74 -0.84 15.51
N PHE A 104 32.01 0.28 15.59
CA PHE A 104 32.23 1.43 14.70
C PHE A 104 33.63 2.04 14.90
N GLU A 105 34.05 2.23 16.15
CA GLU A 105 35.38 2.77 16.47
C GLU A 105 36.52 1.85 16.02
N GLN A 106 36.34 0.53 16.14
CA GLN A 106 37.34 -0.45 15.66
C GLN A 106 37.45 -0.51 14.13
N ASN A 107 36.35 -0.33 13.40
CA ASN A 107 36.36 -0.32 11.93
C ASN A 107 36.80 1.02 11.33
N ALA A 108 36.90 2.08 12.13
CA ALA A 108 37.35 3.41 11.72
C ALA A 108 38.88 3.61 11.85
N GLN A 109 39.63 2.62 12.32
CA GLN A 109 41.10 2.59 12.39
C GLN A 109 41.72 1.79 11.24
#